data_AF-A0A1F3BI50-F1
#
_entry.id   AF-A0A1F3BI50-F1
#
_cell.length_a   1.000
_cell.length_b   1.000
_cell.length_c   1.000
_cell.angle_alpha   90.00
_cell.angle_beta   90.00
_cell.angle_gamma   90.00
#
_symmetry.space_group_name_H-M   'P 1'
#
loop_
_entity.id
_entity.type
_entity.pdbx_description
1 polymer ?
#
loop_
_entity_poly.entity_id
_entity_poly.type
_entity_poly.pdbx_seq_one_letter_code
_entity_poly.pdbx_strand_id
1 'polypeptide(L)'
;MERIAATVSDTSDVQAFECLLPDDVICSRLAMRLAELAHMPLVGSDNFPLNYGLIAKGGGLLEPKSTLGDVRTSRGIWMRLVPEIVVTNGEEDACLGVEAAGGEPHEDFDIRISEPMALLHDADVSANPDVRISSRVHRSIERFAEEDRHTECVGLLLGNVSAERGKRVIYISAAIPATSALGSRSSVKITFEAWEEMLRIRDADYPDLRLLGWFHSHAGWGVFMSDPDVFFHRHFFPNPNMVAYVLDPTSARDGFFYWHEGKIGLCPSYGLVGAPEEVGTRRPRTGKRRGHPDARDAIIAGLIVLSLYLGFSRPQPHAQVEKATNATNAKVSRSTPKISVAPEDVQDKDRVYAIARGDSPWTICRRVYGDAELAQALIEYNRMRDHTRLQLGQQIKLPPKEVLDGIANER
;
A
#
# COMPACT_ATOMS: atom_id res chain seq x y z
N MET A 1 -18.44 20.98 35.87
CA MET A 1 -18.08 20.13 34.73
C MET A 1 -19.36 19.59 34.16
N GLU A 2 -19.78 20.19 33.06
CA GLU A 2 -20.88 19.67 32.27
C GLU A 2 -20.32 18.49 31.46
N ARG A 3 -21.16 17.49 31.15
CA ARG A 3 -20.73 16.38 30.30
C ARG A 3 -21.55 16.40 29.03
N ILE A 4 -20.86 16.30 27.91
CA ILE A 4 -21.46 16.33 26.59
C ILE A 4 -21.61 14.88 26.12
N ALA A 5 -22.84 14.52 25.77
CA ALA A 5 -23.11 13.24 25.10
C ALA A 5 -22.52 13.25 23.70
N ALA A 6 -21.74 12.23 23.38
CA ALA A 6 -21.10 12.08 22.08
C ALA A 6 -21.22 10.65 21.56
N THR A 7 -21.31 10.54 20.23
CA THR A 7 -21.10 9.29 19.50
C THR A 7 -19.82 9.45 18.70
N VAL A 8 -18.84 8.58 18.91
CA VAL A 8 -17.54 8.64 18.25
C VAL A 8 -17.38 7.42 17.37
N SER A 9 -17.20 7.62 16.07
CA SER A 9 -16.86 6.55 15.13
C SER A 9 -15.35 6.48 14.85
N ASP A 10 -14.90 5.31 14.42
CA ASP A 10 -13.57 5.18 13.85
C ASP A 10 -13.43 5.99 12.55
N THR A 11 -12.19 6.15 12.09
CA THR A 11 -11.84 6.93 10.88
C THR A 11 -12.66 6.53 9.65
N SER A 12 -13.09 5.27 9.60
CA SER A 12 -13.71 4.64 8.44
C SER A 12 -15.21 4.39 8.57
N ASP A 13 -15.84 4.87 9.65
CA ASP A 13 -17.23 4.62 10.02
C ASP A 13 -17.60 3.12 10.02
N VAL A 14 -16.71 2.24 10.49
CA VAL A 14 -17.00 0.80 10.62
C VAL A 14 -17.65 0.49 11.97
N GLN A 15 -17.14 1.11 13.03
CA GLN A 15 -17.62 1.01 14.39
C GLN A 15 -17.77 2.39 15.02
N ALA A 16 -18.65 2.47 16.02
CA ALA A 16 -18.81 3.64 16.87
C ALA A 16 -19.08 3.24 18.31
N PHE A 17 -18.87 4.15 19.24
CA PHE A 17 -19.25 3.99 20.63
C PHE A 17 -19.83 5.30 21.17
N GLU A 18 -20.66 5.19 22.20
CA GLU A 18 -21.23 6.33 22.90
C GLU A 18 -20.40 6.66 24.13
N CYS A 19 -20.27 7.94 24.46
CA CYS A 19 -19.54 8.39 25.63
C CYS A 19 -20.06 9.74 26.17
N LEU A 20 -19.66 10.04 27.41
CA LEU A 20 -19.91 11.33 28.07
C LEU A 20 -18.58 12.04 28.30
N LEU A 21 -18.33 13.07 27.49
CA LEU A 21 -17.05 13.80 27.48
C LEU A 21 -17.11 15.01 28.41
N PRO A 22 -16.06 15.27 29.21
CA PRO A 22 -15.95 16.54 29.94
C PRO A 22 -15.84 17.71 28.96
N ASP A 23 -16.55 18.80 29.26
CA ASP A 23 -16.63 19.96 28.37
C ASP A 23 -15.43 20.91 28.45
N ASP A 24 -14.63 20.81 29.51
CA ASP A 24 -13.50 21.68 29.85
C ASP A 24 -12.12 21.09 29.53
N VAL A 25 -12.07 19.87 29.01
CA VAL A 25 -10.83 19.23 28.55
C VAL A 25 -10.58 19.57 27.08
N ILE A 26 -9.32 19.87 26.74
CA ILE A 26 -8.94 20.22 25.36
C ILE A 26 -9.11 19.04 24.40
N CYS A 27 -9.53 19.33 23.17
CA CYS A 27 -9.91 18.33 22.17
C CYS A 27 -8.79 17.33 21.85
N SER A 28 -7.53 17.75 21.79
CA SER A 28 -6.39 16.86 21.54
C SER A 28 -6.21 15.79 22.63
N ARG A 29 -6.40 16.16 23.91
CA ARG A 29 -6.34 15.20 25.03
C ARG A 29 -7.53 14.24 25.02
N LEU A 30 -8.72 14.75 24.70
CA LEU A 30 -9.90 13.90 24.50
C LEU A 30 -9.66 12.89 23.38
N ALA A 31 -9.15 13.33 22.22
CA ALA A 31 -8.87 12.47 21.09
C ALA A 31 -7.90 11.34 21.43
N MET A 32 -6.77 11.66 22.10
CA MET A 32 -5.79 10.66 22.53
C MET A 32 -6.39 9.64 23.51
N ARG A 33 -7.15 10.10 24.51
CA ARG A 33 -7.79 9.19 25.47
C ARG A 33 -8.84 8.30 24.81
N LEU A 34 -9.59 8.83 23.86
CA LEU A 34 -10.56 8.06 23.08
C LEU A 34 -9.89 7.03 22.18
N ALA A 35 -8.74 7.35 21.57
CA ALA A 35 -7.95 6.41 20.76
C ALA A 35 -7.49 5.21 21.60
N GLU A 36 -6.99 5.47 22.81
CA GLU A 36 -6.57 4.43 23.75
C GLU A 36 -7.75 3.53 24.16
N LEU A 37 -8.89 4.12 24.55
CA LEU A 37 -10.09 3.39 24.95
C LEU A 37 -10.70 2.59 23.79
N ALA A 38 -10.59 3.09 22.56
CA ALA A 38 -11.02 2.42 21.35
C ALA A 38 -9.99 1.39 20.82
N HIS A 39 -8.89 1.16 21.55
CA HIS A 39 -7.80 0.27 21.16
C HIS A 39 -7.18 0.57 19.78
N MET A 40 -7.18 1.85 19.39
CA MET A 40 -6.46 2.33 18.21
C MET A 40 -4.94 2.36 18.49
N PRO A 41 -4.09 2.24 17.46
CA PRO A 41 -2.64 2.26 17.68
C PRO A 41 -2.20 3.63 18.20
N LEU A 42 -1.46 3.67 19.30
CA LEU A 42 -0.89 4.92 19.84
C LEU A 42 0.52 5.20 19.31
N VAL A 43 1.11 4.25 18.60
CA VAL A 43 2.46 4.30 18.03
C VAL A 43 2.39 3.82 16.59
N GLY A 44 3.05 4.54 15.69
CA GLY A 44 3.12 4.25 14.26
C GLY A 44 4.04 3.08 13.93
N SER A 45 4.10 2.73 12.64
CA SER A 45 5.01 1.70 12.11
C SER A 45 6.50 2.06 12.27
N ASP A 46 6.78 3.35 12.40
CA ASP A 46 8.10 3.96 12.62
C ASP A 46 8.48 4.02 14.11
N ASN A 47 7.63 3.50 14.99
CA ASN A 47 7.78 3.52 16.44
C ASN A 47 7.71 4.94 17.06
N PHE A 48 7.18 5.92 16.33
CA PHE A 48 6.87 7.26 16.86
C PHE A 48 5.41 7.36 17.35
N PRO A 49 5.11 8.20 18.35
CA PRO A 49 3.75 8.41 18.82
C PRO A 49 2.82 8.94 17.70
N LEU A 50 1.59 8.42 17.65
CA LEU A 50 0.55 8.95 16.77
C LEU A 50 -0.27 10.01 17.50
N ASN A 51 -0.60 11.08 16.78
CA ASN A 51 -1.56 12.09 17.24
C ASN A 51 -2.95 11.77 16.68
N TYR A 52 -3.98 12.11 17.46
CA TYR A 52 -5.37 11.95 17.06
C TYR A 52 -6.14 13.26 17.10
N GLY A 53 -7.08 13.41 16.17
CA GLY A 53 -7.99 14.54 16.06
C GLY A 53 -9.45 14.08 16.07
N LEU A 54 -10.35 15.01 16.38
CA LEU A 54 -11.81 14.79 16.36
C LEU A 54 -12.43 15.65 15.27
N ILE A 55 -13.13 15.04 14.32
CA ILE A 55 -13.86 15.74 13.26
C ILE A 55 -15.35 15.57 13.49
N ALA A 56 -16.09 16.67 13.64
CA ALA A 56 -17.54 16.61 13.78
C ALA A 56 -18.20 16.21 12.45
N LYS A 57 -19.11 15.24 12.48
CA LYS A 57 -19.82 14.77 11.27
C LYS A 57 -20.75 15.87 10.74
N GLY A 58 -20.58 16.25 9.47
CA GLY A 58 -21.26 17.43 8.89
C GLY A 58 -20.75 18.79 9.40
N GLY A 59 -19.69 18.79 10.22
CA GLY A 59 -18.95 19.97 10.67
C GLY A 59 -17.49 19.90 10.21
N GLY A 60 -16.60 20.52 10.99
CA GLY A 60 -15.16 20.51 10.72
C GLY A 60 -14.34 19.86 11.83
N LEU A 61 -13.03 19.95 11.69
CA LEU A 61 -12.05 19.58 12.72
C LEU A 61 -12.32 20.39 14.00
N LEU A 62 -12.35 19.70 15.14
CA LEU A 62 -12.33 20.36 16.43
C LEU A 62 -10.91 20.81 16.75
N GLU A 63 -10.73 22.12 16.88
CA GLU A 63 -9.43 22.75 17.15
C GLU A 63 -8.69 22.07 18.31
N PRO A 64 -7.47 21.53 18.12
CA PRO A 64 -6.79 20.70 19.12
C PRO A 64 -6.61 21.33 20.51
N LYS A 65 -6.56 22.67 20.57
CA LYS A 65 -6.36 23.47 21.79
C LYS A 65 -7.67 24.03 22.37
N SER A 66 -8.81 23.89 21.70
CA SER A 66 -10.11 24.32 22.21
C SER A 66 -10.75 23.25 23.09
N THR A 67 -11.80 23.63 23.81
CA THR A 67 -12.60 22.72 24.64
C THR A 67 -13.98 22.51 24.02
N LEU A 68 -14.70 21.47 24.43
CA LEU A 68 -16.05 21.21 23.91
C LEU A 68 -17.11 22.18 24.45
N GLY A 69 -16.82 22.96 25.50
CA GLY A 69 -17.74 23.97 26.05
C GLY A 69 -18.20 25.02 25.02
N ASP A 70 -17.38 25.27 24.00
CA ASP A 70 -17.71 26.17 22.89
C ASP A 70 -18.60 25.49 21.83
N VAL A 71 -18.65 24.15 21.82
CA VAL A 71 -19.37 23.32 20.86
C VAL A 71 -20.79 23.03 21.38
N ARG A 72 -21.62 24.07 21.51
CA ARG A 72 -23.01 23.94 21.99
C ARG A 72 -23.87 23.15 21.00
N THR A 73 -24.32 21.96 21.40
CA THR A 73 -25.39 21.23 20.69
C THR A 73 -26.42 20.69 21.67
N SER A 74 -27.70 20.76 21.30
CA SER A 74 -28.83 20.29 22.12
C SER A 74 -29.14 18.80 21.96
N ARG A 75 -28.42 18.08 21.09
CA ARG A 75 -28.72 16.69 20.69
C ARG A 75 -27.52 15.73 20.75
N GLY A 76 -26.45 16.13 21.43
CA GLY A 76 -25.18 15.39 21.42
C GLY A 76 -24.42 15.55 20.10
N ILE A 77 -23.14 15.18 20.10
CA ILE A 77 -22.21 15.42 18.98
C ILE A 77 -21.78 14.09 18.37
N TRP A 78 -21.91 13.94 17.05
CA TRP A 78 -21.27 12.85 16.32
C TRP A 78 -19.89 13.28 15.84
N MET A 79 -18.85 12.53 16.18
CA MET A 79 -17.47 12.80 15.77
C MET A 79 -16.81 11.57 15.17
N ARG A 80 -15.79 11.80 14.34
CA ARG A 80 -14.84 10.78 13.88
C ARG A 80 -13.50 11.00 14.53
N LEU A 81 -12.92 9.90 15.01
CA LEU A 81 -11.55 9.88 15.49
C LEU A 81 -10.61 9.57 14.33
N VAL A 82 -9.67 10.47 14.05
CA VAL A 82 -8.75 10.35 12.91
C VAL A 82 -7.29 10.47 13.36
N PRO A 83 -6.37 9.68 12.79
CA PRO A 83 -4.94 9.81 13.07
C PRO A 83 -4.32 10.93 12.21
N GLU A 84 -3.30 11.61 12.73
CA GLU A 84 -2.30 12.23 11.88
C GLU A 84 -1.21 11.18 11.61
N ILE A 85 -0.94 10.88 10.33
CA ILE A 85 -0.04 9.78 9.98
C ILE A 85 0.81 10.11 8.76
N VAL A 86 2.06 9.66 8.81
CA VAL A 86 2.97 9.65 7.66
C VAL A 86 3.05 8.23 7.11
N VAL A 87 2.77 8.09 5.83
CA VAL A 87 2.95 6.86 5.08
C VAL A 87 4.25 7.00 4.27
N THR A 88 5.22 6.08 4.41
CA THR A 88 6.55 6.20 3.78
C THR A 88 6.97 4.94 3.01
N ASN A 89 7.59 5.12 1.84
CA ASN A 89 8.06 4.06 0.95
C ASN A 89 9.57 3.77 1.01
N GLY A 90 10.33 4.50 1.82
CA GLY A 90 11.75 4.24 2.07
C GLY A 90 12.59 5.51 2.08
N GLU A 91 13.53 5.53 3.02
CA GLU A 91 14.38 6.65 3.48
C GLU A 91 13.69 7.87 4.11
N GLU A 92 14.41 8.40 5.10
CA GLU A 92 14.11 9.57 5.92
C GLU A 92 14.16 10.85 5.08
N ASP A 93 13.10 11.14 4.34
CA ASP A 93 12.63 12.52 4.30
C ASP A 93 11.59 12.65 5.41
N ALA A 94 12.10 12.72 6.64
CA ALA A 94 11.34 13.33 7.72
C ALA A 94 10.94 14.71 7.20
N CYS A 95 9.66 14.92 6.92
CA CYS A 95 9.13 16.28 6.85
C CYS A 95 9.59 16.96 8.13
N LEU A 96 10.57 17.86 7.99
CA LEU A 96 11.22 18.53 9.09
C LEU A 96 10.15 19.22 9.93
N GLY A 97 10.09 18.80 11.20
CA GLY A 97 9.35 19.52 12.24
C GLY A 97 7.87 19.23 12.28
N VAL A 98 7.50 18.02 12.71
CA VAL A 98 6.42 17.95 13.70
C VAL A 98 7.15 17.88 15.03
N GLU A 99 7.17 18.97 15.78
CA GLU A 99 7.44 18.87 17.21
C GLU A 99 6.48 17.80 17.71
N ALA A 100 7.02 16.66 18.15
CA ALA A 100 6.25 15.73 18.94
C ALA A 100 5.66 16.58 20.05
N ALA A 101 4.34 16.77 20.04
CA ALA A 101 3.65 17.27 21.20
C ALA A 101 3.92 16.20 22.25
N GLY A 102 4.97 16.41 23.04
CA GLY A 102 5.29 15.58 24.18
C GLY A 102 4.04 15.57 25.01
N GLY A 103 3.32 14.46 24.95
CA GLY A 103 2.13 14.25 25.76
C GLY A 103 2.58 14.34 27.20
N GLU A 104 2.28 15.48 27.83
CA GLU A 104 2.25 15.60 29.28
C GLU A 104 1.53 14.36 29.84
N PRO A 105 2.05 13.76 30.92
CA PRO A 105 1.54 12.49 31.44
C PRO A 105 0.02 12.54 31.70
N HIS A 106 -0.63 11.39 31.48
CA HIS A 106 -2.06 11.16 31.70
C HIS A 106 -2.56 11.77 33.02
N GLU A 107 -3.23 12.93 32.98
CA GLU A 107 -4.09 13.32 34.10
C GLU A 107 -5.45 12.63 34.02
N ASP A 108 -5.90 12.21 35.20
CA ASP A 108 -7.12 11.49 35.55
C ASP A 108 -8.41 12.25 35.19
N PHE A 109 -8.88 12.15 33.94
CA PHE A 109 -10.29 12.38 33.65
C PHE A 109 -10.97 11.08 33.22
N ASP A 110 -12.06 10.72 33.92
CA ASP A 110 -12.79 9.48 33.67
C ASP A 110 -13.75 9.65 32.47
N ILE A 111 -13.40 8.98 31.36
CA ILE A 111 -14.30 8.76 30.23
C ILE A 111 -14.67 7.28 30.24
N ARG A 112 -15.98 7.03 30.22
CA ARG A 112 -16.54 5.70 29.97
C ARG A 112 -17.10 5.68 28.56
N ILE A 113 -16.72 4.65 27.81
CA ILE A 113 -17.27 4.36 26.49
C ILE A 113 -18.24 3.18 26.61
N SER A 114 -19.26 3.15 25.75
CA SER A 114 -20.10 1.98 25.56
C SER A 114 -19.32 0.84 24.91
N GLU A 115 -19.92 -0.35 24.87
CA GLU A 115 -19.47 -1.38 23.94
C GLU A 115 -19.52 -0.85 22.49
N PRO A 116 -18.56 -1.21 21.63
CA PRO A 116 -18.56 -0.80 20.23
C PRO A 116 -19.78 -1.33 19.49
N MET A 117 -20.48 -0.42 18.81
CA MET A 117 -21.56 -0.70 17.88
C MET A 117 -21.01 -0.79 16.45
N ALA A 118 -21.31 -1.89 15.78
CA ALA A 118 -21.02 -2.02 14.35
C ALA A 118 -21.95 -1.11 13.52
N LEU A 119 -21.37 -0.22 12.72
CA LEU A 119 -22.10 0.63 11.78
C LEU A 119 -22.32 -0.08 10.44
N LEU A 120 -21.46 -1.04 10.11
CA LEU A 120 -21.53 -1.84 8.90
C LEU A 120 -21.78 -3.31 9.24
N HIS A 121 -22.75 -3.91 8.56
CA HIS A 121 -23.10 -5.32 8.70
C HIS A 121 -22.89 -6.01 7.35
N ASP A 122 -21.70 -6.58 7.17
CA ASP A 122 -21.34 -7.28 5.93
C ASP A 122 -21.61 -8.78 6.06
N ALA A 123 -22.26 -9.36 5.06
CA ALA A 123 -22.43 -10.80 4.93
C ALA A 123 -21.10 -11.47 4.52
N ASP A 124 -21.04 -12.81 4.63
CA ASP A 124 -19.88 -13.69 4.37
C ASP A 124 -18.69 -13.02 3.67
N VAL A 125 -17.69 -12.67 4.48
CA VAL A 125 -16.47 -12.02 4.02
C VAL A 125 -15.32 -12.99 3.72
N SER A 126 -15.57 -14.31 3.73
CA SER A 126 -14.52 -15.32 3.54
C SER A 126 -14.06 -15.47 2.08
N ALA A 127 -14.94 -15.21 1.12
CA ALA A 127 -14.63 -15.34 -0.30
C ALA A 127 -13.78 -14.17 -0.84
N ASN A 128 -12.94 -14.44 -1.84
CA ASN A 128 -12.20 -13.39 -2.56
C ASN A 128 -13.17 -12.41 -3.24
N PRO A 129 -12.96 -11.09 -3.06
CA PRO A 129 -13.82 -10.11 -3.70
C PRO A 129 -13.53 -10.00 -5.20
N ASP A 130 -14.56 -9.68 -5.96
CA ASP A 130 -14.44 -9.09 -7.30
C ASP A 130 -14.35 -7.57 -7.14
N VAL A 131 -13.14 -7.02 -7.30
CA VAL A 131 -12.91 -5.57 -7.18
C VAL A 131 -13.16 -4.92 -8.55
N ARG A 132 -13.99 -3.89 -8.56
CA ARG A 132 -14.35 -3.14 -9.76
C ARG A 132 -14.25 -1.65 -9.49
N ILE A 133 -13.75 -0.89 -10.45
CA ILE A 133 -13.65 0.56 -10.38
C ILE A 133 -14.27 1.17 -11.64
N SER A 134 -15.05 2.24 -11.44
CA SER A 134 -15.55 3.05 -12.56
C SER A 134 -14.38 3.60 -13.37
N SER A 135 -14.43 3.46 -14.71
CA SER A 135 -13.35 3.96 -15.58
C SER A 135 -13.12 5.47 -15.44
N ARG A 136 -14.17 6.24 -15.10
CA ARG A 136 -14.04 7.68 -14.82
C ARG A 136 -13.23 7.95 -13.56
N VAL A 137 -13.46 7.17 -12.51
CA VAL A 137 -12.78 7.29 -11.22
C VAL A 137 -11.32 6.86 -11.34
N HIS A 138 -11.07 5.75 -12.03
CA HIS A 138 -9.71 5.29 -12.34
C HIS A 138 -8.91 6.40 -13.05
N ARG A 139 -9.46 6.99 -14.13
CA ARG A 139 -8.82 8.11 -14.84
C ARG A 139 -8.68 9.39 -14.00
N SER A 140 -9.60 9.68 -13.07
CA SER A 140 -9.46 10.85 -12.21
C SER A 140 -8.32 10.68 -11.21
N ILE A 141 -8.15 9.48 -10.66
CA ILE A 141 -7.01 9.16 -9.78
C ILE A 141 -5.70 9.23 -10.56
N GLU A 142 -5.64 8.64 -11.76
CA GLU A 142 -4.48 8.74 -12.63
C GLU A 142 -4.12 10.20 -12.93
N ARG A 143 -5.10 11.02 -13.34
CA ARG A 143 -4.86 12.44 -13.64
C ARG A 143 -4.29 13.17 -12.44
N PHE A 144 -4.86 12.96 -11.25
CA PHE A 144 -4.39 13.58 -10.02
C PHE A 144 -2.93 13.20 -9.71
N ALA A 145 -2.58 11.91 -9.82
CA ALA A 145 -1.20 11.46 -9.64
C ALA A 145 -0.24 11.93 -10.77
N GLU A 146 -0.75 12.23 -11.96
CA GLU A 146 0.03 12.72 -13.08
C GLU A 146 0.32 14.23 -13.05
N GLU A 147 -0.43 14.99 -12.25
CA GLU A 147 -0.20 16.42 -12.04
C GLU A 147 1.19 16.68 -11.43
N ASP A 148 1.63 15.81 -10.50
CA ASP A 148 3.00 15.74 -10.02
C ASP A 148 3.45 14.27 -9.83
N ARG A 149 4.20 13.75 -10.81
CA ARG A 149 4.71 12.37 -10.79
C ARG A 149 5.87 12.15 -9.82
N HIS A 150 6.40 13.21 -9.24
CA HIS A 150 7.56 13.17 -8.34
C HIS A 150 7.17 13.22 -6.87
N THR A 151 5.89 13.44 -6.58
CA THR A 151 5.34 13.56 -5.24
C THR A 151 4.25 12.50 -5.04
N GLU A 152 4.30 11.80 -3.92
CA GLU A 152 3.28 10.85 -3.53
C GLU A 152 1.99 11.59 -3.17
N CYS A 153 0.88 11.09 -3.68
CA CYS A 153 -0.44 11.62 -3.43
C CYS A 153 -1.32 10.55 -2.79
N VAL A 154 -2.42 10.95 -2.16
CA VAL A 154 -3.29 10.04 -1.42
C VAL A 154 -4.75 10.48 -1.54
N GLY A 155 -5.68 9.57 -1.27
CA GLY A 155 -7.09 9.91 -1.16
C GLY A 155 -7.97 8.73 -0.76
N LEU A 156 -9.27 8.99 -0.62
CA LEU A 156 -10.27 8.01 -0.23
C LEU A 156 -10.95 7.37 -1.45
N LEU A 157 -11.33 6.11 -1.31
CA LEU A 157 -12.13 5.37 -2.29
C LEU A 157 -13.53 5.12 -1.73
N LEU A 158 -14.56 5.48 -2.49
CA LEU A 158 -15.95 5.36 -2.08
C LEU A 158 -16.75 4.50 -3.05
N GLY A 159 -17.76 3.80 -2.53
CA GLY A 159 -18.67 3.04 -3.36
C GLY A 159 -19.60 2.13 -2.59
N ASN A 160 -19.90 0.97 -3.17
CA ASN A 160 -20.83 0.00 -2.61
C ASN A 160 -20.28 -1.42 -2.66
N VAL A 161 -20.77 -2.26 -1.75
CA VAL A 161 -20.55 -3.70 -1.74
C VAL A 161 -21.85 -4.40 -2.07
N SER A 162 -21.81 -5.34 -3.00
CA SER A 162 -22.99 -6.14 -3.38
C SER A 162 -22.62 -7.61 -3.54
N ALA A 163 -23.64 -8.47 -3.63
CA ALA A 163 -23.47 -9.87 -4.00
C ALA A 163 -24.03 -10.10 -5.41
N GLU A 164 -23.18 -10.46 -6.36
CA GLU A 164 -23.56 -10.77 -7.74
C GLU A 164 -23.22 -12.23 -8.06
N ARG A 165 -24.22 -13.04 -8.44
CA ARG A 165 -24.04 -14.46 -8.78
C ARG A 165 -23.25 -15.24 -7.71
N GLY A 166 -23.49 -14.92 -6.45
CA GLY A 166 -22.80 -15.54 -5.30
C GLY A 166 -21.37 -15.05 -5.07
N LYS A 167 -20.89 -14.03 -5.79
CA LYS A 167 -19.60 -13.39 -5.55
C LYS A 167 -19.79 -12.02 -4.90
N ARG A 168 -18.97 -11.73 -3.89
CA ARG A 168 -18.88 -10.43 -3.28
C ARG A 168 -18.20 -9.46 -4.25
N VAL A 169 -18.87 -8.36 -4.58
CA VAL A 169 -18.37 -7.33 -5.49
C VAL A 169 -18.12 -6.05 -4.68
N ILE A 170 -16.89 -5.55 -4.75
CA ILE A 170 -16.51 -4.24 -4.20
C ILE A 170 -16.48 -3.29 -5.40
N TYR A 171 -17.47 -2.41 -5.52
CA TYR A 171 -17.57 -1.48 -6.64
C TYR A 171 -17.26 -0.05 -6.20
N ILE A 172 -16.13 0.46 -6.68
CA ILE A 172 -15.64 1.82 -6.43
C ILE A 172 -16.24 2.76 -7.48
N SER A 173 -17.05 3.71 -7.02
CA SER A 173 -17.81 4.63 -7.87
C SER A 173 -17.44 6.10 -7.66
N ALA A 174 -16.66 6.44 -6.64
CA ALA A 174 -16.09 7.76 -6.43
C ALA A 174 -14.72 7.67 -5.74
N ALA A 175 -13.93 8.73 -5.87
CA ALA A 175 -12.68 8.91 -5.14
C ALA A 175 -12.55 10.37 -4.73
N ILE A 176 -11.96 10.62 -3.55
CA ILE A 176 -11.73 11.95 -3.01
C ILE A 176 -10.22 12.11 -2.80
N PRO A 177 -9.51 12.81 -3.69
CA PRO A 177 -8.11 13.13 -3.49
C PRO A 177 -7.91 14.02 -2.26
N ALA A 178 -6.83 13.79 -1.51
CA ALA A 178 -6.41 14.63 -0.39
C ALA A 178 -5.58 15.80 -0.92
N THR A 179 -6.22 16.90 -1.33
CA THR A 179 -5.47 18.00 -1.96
C THR A 179 -4.61 18.77 -0.97
N SER A 180 -4.97 18.73 0.32
CA SER A 180 -4.21 19.31 1.42
C SER A 180 -3.19 18.36 2.07
N ALA A 181 -3.03 17.13 1.56
CA ALA A 181 -2.01 16.21 2.08
C ALA A 181 -0.60 16.69 1.69
N LEU A 182 0.38 16.42 2.56
CA LEU A 182 1.76 16.81 2.34
C LEU A 182 2.54 15.62 1.78
N GLY A 183 2.70 15.59 0.46
CA GLY A 183 3.50 14.59 -0.22
C GLY A 183 4.99 14.96 -0.31
N SER A 184 5.82 13.93 -0.42
CA SER A 184 7.22 13.98 -0.84
C SER A 184 7.45 12.88 -1.88
N ARG A 185 8.69 12.65 -2.32
CA ARG A 185 9.01 11.58 -3.27
C ARG A 185 8.81 10.17 -2.72
N SER A 186 8.92 10.01 -1.39
CA SER A 186 8.90 8.71 -0.73
C SER A 186 7.96 8.68 0.47
N SER A 187 7.13 9.71 0.66
CA SER A 187 6.17 9.74 1.75
C SER A 187 4.97 10.62 1.46
N VAL A 188 3.88 10.36 2.14
CA VAL A 188 2.72 11.25 2.20
C VAL A 188 2.22 11.35 3.64
N LYS A 189 2.15 12.58 4.15
CA LYS A 189 1.53 12.88 5.45
C LYS A 189 0.08 13.25 5.26
N ILE A 190 -0.81 12.50 5.91
CA ILE A 190 -2.23 12.81 6.00
C ILE A 190 -2.45 13.57 7.31
N THR A 191 -2.57 14.90 7.20
CA THR A 191 -2.80 15.79 8.35
C THR A 191 -4.28 15.77 8.78
N PHE A 192 -4.59 16.38 9.92
CA PHE A 192 -5.99 16.53 10.34
C PHE A 192 -6.81 17.35 9.35
N GLU A 193 -6.21 18.36 8.72
CA GLU A 193 -6.85 19.20 7.71
C GLU A 193 -7.12 18.39 6.43
N ALA A 194 -6.20 17.53 6.01
CA ALA A 194 -6.44 16.63 4.88
C ALA A 194 -7.58 15.65 5.17
N TRP A 195 -7.65 15.09 6.38
CA TRP A 195 -8.79 14.27 6.81
C TRP A 195 -10.10 15.03 6.84
N GLU A 196 -10.12 16.23 7.42
CA GLU A 196 -11.28 17.12 7.47
C GLU A 196 -11.80 17.41 6.07
N GLU A 197 -10.91 17.81 5.15
CA GLU A 197 -11.25 18.11 3.76
C GLU A 197 -11.94 16.90 3.11
N MET A 198 -11.29 15.73 3.17
CA MET A 198 -11.79 14.52 2.52
C MET A 198 -13.12 14.07 3.12
N LEU A 199 -13.25 14.09 4.46
CA LEU A 199 -14.46 13.64 5.16
C LEU A 199 -15.62 14.63 5.01
N ARG A 200 -15.34 15.93 4.93
CA ARG A 200 -16.34 16.97 4.63
C ARG A 200 -16.89 16.80 3.21
N ILE A 201 -16.02 16.59 2.22
CA ILE A 201 -16.45 16.28 0.83
C ILE A 201 -17.27 14.99 0.81
N ARG A 202 -16.81 13.95 1.52
CA ARG A 202 -17.53 12.67 1.63
C ARG A 202 -18.94 12.85 2.18
N ASP A 203 -19.08 13.57 3.29
CA ASP A 203 -20.38 13.76 3.95
C ASP A 203 -21.32 14.66 3.13
N ALA A 204 -20.79 15.64 2.39
CA ALA A 204 -21.60 16.57 1.59
C ALA A 204 -22.03 15.97 0.24
N ASP A 205 -21.09 15.36 -0.49
CA ASP A 205 -21.28 14.98 -1.89
C ASP A 205 -21.60 13.49 -2.06
N TYR A 206 -21.24 12.65 -1.08
CA TYR A 206 -21.37 11.20 -1.14
C TYR A 206 -22.00 10.56 0.11
N PRO A 207 -23.12 11.09 0.65
CA PRO A 207 -23.68 10.62 1.92
C PRO A 207 -24.14 9.16 1.89
N ASP A 208 -24.49 8.64 0.72
CA ASP A 208 -24.98 7.26 0.52
C ASP A 208 -23.86 6.26 0.16
N LEU A 209 -22.62 6.72 -0.07
CA LEU A 209 -21.51 5.83 -0.41
C LEU A 209 -20.72 5.43 0.83
N ARG A 210 -20.30 4.16 0.85
CA ARG A 210 -19.42 3.64 1.89
C ARG A 210 -17.98 4.04 1.60
N LEU A 211 -17.19 4.26 2.64
CA LEU A 211 -15.75 4.25 2.54
C LEU A 211 -15.27 2.81 2.27
N LEU A 212 -14.65 2.60 1.12
CA LEU A 212 -14.14 1.30 0.66
C LEU A 212 -12.62 1.23 0.65
N GLY A 213 -11.95 2.17 1.29
CA GLY A 213 -10.51 2.19 1.42
C GLY A 213 -9.90 3.48 0.90
N TRP A 214 -8.69 3.36 0.36
CA TRP A 214 -7.84 4.49 0.03
C TRP A 214 -6.97 4.19 -1.18
N PHE A 215 -6.42 5.24 -1.77
CA PHE A 215 -5.40 5.12 -2.80
C PHE A 215 -4.19 5.96 -2.46
N HIS A 216 -3.02 5.58 -2.97
CA HIS A 216 -1.84 6.43 -2.99
C HIS A 216 -0.96 6.16 -4.20
N SER A 217 -0.17 7.15 -4.59
CA SER A 217 0.83 7.01 -5.65
C SER A 217 2.22 6.72 -5.10
N HIS A 218 3.03 6.02 -5.89
CA HIS A 218 4.48 5.90 -5.70
C HIS A 218 5.21 6.67 -6.81
N ALA A 219 6.22 7.46 -6.46
CA ALA A 219 7.04 8.18 -7.44
C ALA A 219 8.14 7.28 -8.06
N GLY A 220 7.75 6.26 -8.83
CA GLY A 220 8.67 5.39 -9.57
C GLY A 220 9.14 4.12 -8.84
N TRP A 221 8.54 3.81 -7.69
CA TRP A 221 8.85 2.61 -6.92
C TRP A 221 8.12 1.35 -7.40
N GLY A 222 7.19 1.47 -8.34
CA GLY A 222 6.29 0.39 -8.74
C GLY A 222 5.13 0.20 -7.77
N VAL A 223 4.39 -0.91 -7.94
CA VAL A 223 3.12 -1.18 -7.25
C VAL A 223 3.33 -2.25 -6.19
N PHE A 224 3.43 -1.82 -4.94
CA PHE A 224 3.53 -2.67 -3.75
C PHE A 224 2.96 -1.93 -2.54
N MET A 225 2.83 -2.63 -1.40
CA MET A 225 2.51 -2.02 -0.11
C MET A 225 3.75 -2.04 0.77
N SER A 226 4.24 -0.88 1.20
CA SER A 226 5.30 -0.74 2.20
C SER A 226 4.84 -1.14 3.60
N ASP A 227 5.75 -1.25 4.57
CA ASP A 227 5.38 -1.52 5.97
C ASP A 227 4.45 -0.42 6.55
N PRO A 228 4.69 0.89 6.31
CA PRO A 228 3.73 1.94 6.65
C PRO A 228 2.38 1.80 5.94
N ASP A 229 2.34 1.43 4.65
CA ASP A 229 1.06 1.20 3.94
C ASP A 229 0.26 0.06 4.59
N VAL A 230 0.95 -1.03 4.91
CA VAL A 230 0.35 -2.21 5.56
C VAL A 230 -0.15 -1.84 6.96
N PHE A 231 0.60 -1.06 7.73
CA PHE A 231 0.19 -0.55 9.03
C PHE A 231 -1.06 0.33 8.90
N PHE A 232 -1.01 1.33 8.00
CA PHE A 232 -2.11 2.27 7.81
C PHE A 232 -3.39 1.55 7.38
N HIS A 233 -3.30 0.68 6.37
CA HIS A 233 -4.46 -0.09 5.91
C HIS A 233 -5.00 -1.03 6.99
N ARG A 234 -4.13 -1.72 7.74
CA ARG A 234 -4.56 -2.64 8.81
C ARG A 234 -5.33 -1.94 9.92
N HIS A 235 -4.87 -0.77 10.34
CA HIS A 235 -5.40 -0.14 11.55
C HIS A 235 -6.54 0.83 11.28
N PHE A 236 -6.57 1.48 10.11
CA PHE A 236 -7.56 2.52 9.81
C PHE A 236 -8.52 2.13 8.68
N PHE A 237 -8.27 1.00 8.00
CA PHE A 237 -9.18 0.40 7.02
C PHE A 237 -9.37 -1.12 7.24
N PRO A 238 -9.75 -1.55 8.47
CA PRO A 238 -9.74 -2.96 8.86
C PRO A 238 -10.85 -3.82 8.25
N ASN A 239 -11.89 -3.21 7.68
CA ASN A 239 -13.02 -3.97 7.14
C ASN A 239 -12.57 -4.77 5.90
N PRO A 240 -12.89 -6.07 5.77
CA PRO A 240 -12.48 -6.91 4.63
C PRO A 240 -12.97 -6.44 3.24
N ASN A 241 -13.95 -5.54 3.18
CA ASN A 241 -14.41 -4.89 1.96
C ASN A 241 -13.64 -3.61 1.61
N MET A 242 -12.72 -3.18 2.47
CA MET A 242 -11.83 -2.08 2.16
C MET A 242 -10.61 -2.58 1.39
N VAL A 243 -10.15 -1.76 0.45
CA VAL A 243 -9.02 -2.06 -0.43
C VAL A 243 -8.04 -0.89 -0.43
N ALA A 244 -6.78 -1.17 -0.74
CA ALA A 244 -5.79 -0.13 -1.03
C ALA A 244 -5.50 -0.13 -2.54
N TYR A 245 -5.54 1.02 -3.19
CA TYR A 245 -5.17 1.17 -4.60
C TYR A 245 -3.84 1.88 -4.72
N VAL A 246 -2.83 1.20 -5.27
CA VAL A 246 -1.50 1.76 -5.45
C VAL A 246 -1.26 1.96 -6.93
N LEU A 247 -0.84 3.15 -7.31
CA LEU A 247 -0.44 3.46 -8.69
C LEU A 247 0.95 4.09 -8.74
N ASP A 248 1.69 3.77 -9.79
CA ASP A 248 2.96 4.41 -10.11
C ASP A 248 2.80 5.11 -11.47
N PRO A 249 2.60 6.45 -11.50
CA PRO A 249 2.39 7.19 -12.73
C PRO A 249 3.66 7.28 -13.60
N THR A 250 4.84 6.96 -13.06
CA THR A 250 6.10 6.92 -13.81
C THR A 250 6.20 5.64 -14.63
N SER A 251 5.82 4.49 -14.05
CA SER A 251 5.81 3.21 -14.77
C SER A 251 4.47 2.87 -15.44
N ALA A 252 3.44 3.70 -15.25
CA ALA A 252 2.07 3.47 -15.71
C ALA A 252 1.53 2.09 -15.29
N ARG A 253 1.79 1.75 -14.03
CA ARG A 253 1.33 0.51 -13.40
C ARG A 253 0.43 0.86 -12.23
N ASP A 254 -0.57 0.02 -11.99
CA ASP A 254 -1.45 0.14 -10.85
C ASP A 254 -1.87 -1.24 -10.33
N GLY A 255 -2.49 -1.26 -9.16
CA GLY A 255 -3.03 -2.47 -8.58
C GLY A 255 -3.79 -2.23 -7.30
N PHE A 256 -4.78 -3.09 -7.05
CA PHE A 256 -5.46 -3.13 -5.76
C PHE A 256 -4.79 -4.13 -4.82
N PHE A 257 -4.87 -3.86 -3.53
CA PHE A 257 -4.56 -4.79 -2.45
C PHE A 257 -5.82 -4.99 -1.62
N TYR A 258 -6.08 -6.23 -1.21
CA TYR A 258 -7.29 -6.60 -0.49
C TYR A 258 -7.00 -7.57 0.65
N TRP A 259 -7.97 -7.71 1.56
CA TRP A 259 -7.93 -8.65 2.67
C TRP A 259 -8.23 -10.09 2.24
N HIS A 260 -7.29 -11.00 2.50
CA HIS A 260 -7.45 -12.44 2.33
C HIS A 260 -6.96 -13.17 3.58
N GLU A 261 -7.86 -13.86 4.29
CA GLU A 261 -7.53 -14.62 5.51
C GLU A 261 -6.70 -13.82 6.54
N GLY A 262 -7.09 -12.56 6.77
CA GLY A 262 -6.42 -11.65 7.71
C GLY A 262 -5.08 -11.08 7.21
N LYS A 263 -4.70 -11.35 5.97
CA LYS A 263 -3.51 -10.80 5.31
C LYS A 263 -3.89 -9.83 4.21
N ILE A 264 -3.02 -8.87 3.94
CA ILE A 264 -3.16 -7.92 2.85
C ILE A 264 -2.31 -8.45 1.69
N GLY A 265 -2.91 -8.55 0.50
CA GLY A 265 -2.23 -9.08 -0.68
C GLY A 265 -2.70 -8.43 -1.97
N LEU A 266 -1.85 -8.50 -3.00
CA LEU A 266 -2.12 -7.97 -4.32
C LEU A 266 -3.36 -8.66 -4.94
N CYS A 267 -4.28 -7.86 -5.45
CA CYS A 267 -5.40 -8.29 -6.24
C CYS A 267 -4.92 -8.80 -7.61
N PRO A 268 -5.15 -10.08 -7.97
CA PRO A 268 -4.68 -10.62 -9.24
C PRO A 268 -5.25 -9.89 -10.46
N SER A 269 -6.45 -9.32 -10.32
CA SER A 269 -7.13 -8.56 -11.36
C SER A 269 -8.29 -7.78 -10.76
N TYR A 270 -8.54 -6.58 -11.29
CA TYR A 270 -9.75 -5.81 -11.02
C TYR A 270 -10.43 -5.40 -12.33
N GLY A 271 -11.74 -5.15 -12.28
CA GLY A 271 -12.54 -4.77 -13.44
C GLY A 271 -12.65 -3.26 -13.62
N LEU A 272 -12.35 -2.76 -14.82
CA LEU A 272 -12.74 -1.41 -15.24
C LEU A 272 -14.17 -1.45 -15.78
N VAL A 273 -15.07 -0.66 -15.17
CA VAL A 273 -16.50 -0.65 -15.52
C VAL A 273 -16.90 0.74 -16.04
N GLY A 274 -17.53 0.79 -17.22
CA GLY A 274 -17.91 2.05 -17.89
C GLY A 274 -17.92 1.91 -19.41
N ALA A 275 -18.43 2.92 -20.13
CA ALA A 275 -18.57 2.86 -21.59
C ALA A 275 -17.21 2.85 -22.33
N PRO A 276 -17.07 2.15 -23.47
CA PRO A 276 -15.79 2.03 -24.20
C PRO A 276 -15.22 3.32 -24.81
N GLU A 277 -16.04 4.32 -25.13
CA GLU A 277 -15.53 5.65 -25.57
C GLU A 277 -14.70 6.34 -24.49
N GLU A 278 -14.84 5.88 -23.26
CA GLU A 278 -14.12 6.35 -22.10
C GLU A 278 -12.95 5.43 -21.71
N VAL A 279 -12.90 4.17 -22.16
CA VAL A 279 -11.75 3.28 -21.92
C VAL A 279 -10.81 3.40 -23.11
N GLY A 280 -9.93 4.41 -23.06
CA GLY A 280 -9.00 4.73 -24.15
C GLY A 280 -8.12 3.55 -24.51
N THR A 281 -8.45 2.84 -25.59
CA THR A 281 -7.54 1.87 -26.20
C THR A 281 -6.31 2.62 -26.72
N ARG A 282 -5.18 2.45 -26.06
CA ARG A 282 -3.87 2.92 -26.51
C ARG A 282 -3.54 2.22 -27.84
N ARG A 283 -3.82 2.85 -28.97
CA ARG A 283 -3.31 2.40 -30.28
C ARG A 283 -1.80 2.63 -30.33
N PRO A 284 -1.00 1.70 -30.89
CA PRO A 284 0.42 1.95 -31.12
C PRO A 284 0.57 3.19 -32.03
N ARG A 285 1.39 4.15 -31.63
CA ARG A 285 1.71 5.32 -32.45
C ARG A 285 2.47 4.85 -33.69
N THR A 286 1.78 4.69 -34.82
CA THR A 286 2.43 4.59 -36.12
C THR A 286 3.03 5.95 -36.44
N GLY A 287 4.33 6.08 -36.23
CA GLY A 287 5.11 7.26 -36.61
C GLY A 287 4.99 7.50 -38.11
N LYS A 288 4.36 8.61 -38.47
CA LYS A 288 4.27 9.13 -39.83
C LYS A 288 5.66 9.60 -40.25
N ARG A 289 6.46 8.74 -40.91
CA ARG A 289 7.69 9.17 -41.58
C ARG A 289 7.31 10.07 -42.76
N ARG A 290 7.85 11.29 -42.76
CA ARG A 290 7.82 12.23 -43.89
C ARG A 290 8.55 11.60 -45.08
N GLY A 291 7.91 11.62 -46.25
CA GLY A 291 8.48 11.07 -47.48
C GLY A 291 9.23 12.10 -48.31
N HIS A 292 10.27 11.63 -49.01
CA HIS A 292 10.65 12.03 -50.38
C HIS A 292 11.73 11.04 -50.91
N PRO A 293 11.95 10.92 -52.24
CA PRO A 293 11.12 10.18 -53.20
C PRO A 293 11.86 8.97 -53.84
N ASP A 294 11.14 8.29 -54.73
CA ASP A 294 11.43 7.03 -55.42
C ASP A 294 12.83 6.83 -56.04
N ALA A 295 13.30 5.58 -56.02
CA ALA A 295 14.03 4.96 -57.13
C ALA A 295 13.79 3.45 -57.12
N ARG A 296 13.02 3.00 -58.11
CA ARG A 296 12.87 1.59 -58.47
C ARG A 296 14.13 1.15 -59.21
N ASP A 297 15.05 0.52 -58.50
CA ASP A 297 16.19 -0.27 -59.01
C ASP A 297 16.61 -1.20 -57.85
N ALA A 298 16.89 -2.48 -57.95
CA ALA A 298 16.83 -3.41 -59.05
C ALA A 298 16.71 -4.85 -58.50
N ILE A 299 16.14 -5.70 -59.35
CA ILE A 299 16.03 -7.16 -59.36
C ILE A 299 17.36 -7.88 -58.99
N ILE A 300 17.28 -9.07 -58.35
CA ILE A 300 18.03 -10.35 -58.60
C ILE A 300 17.84 -11.25 -57.36
N ALA A 301 16.98 -12.28 -57.36
CA ALA A 301 17.12 -13.65 -57.88
C ALA A 301 18.07 -14.58 -57.06
N GLY A 302 17.58 -15.77 -56.68
CA GLY A 302 18.43 -16.88 -56.24
C GLY A 302 17.77 -17.92 -55.34
N LEU A 303 17.43 -19.08 -55.90
CA LEU A 303 16.71 -20.22 -55.31
C LEU A 303 17.65 -21.26 -54.67
N ILE A 304 17.17 -21.89 -53.59
CA ILE A 304 17.14 -23.34 -53.23
C ILE A 304 18.45 -24.19 -53.29
N VAL A 305 18.57 -25.04 -52.25
CA VAL A 305 19.07 -26.44 -52.20
C VAL A 305 20.37 -26.60 -51.40
N LEU A 306 20.32 -27.29 -50.25
CA LEU A 306 20.90 -28.63 -50.13
C LEU A 306 20.51 -29.31 -48.81
N SER A 307 19.85 -30.45 -48.98
CA SER A 307 19.43 -31.40 -47.96
C SER A 307 20.52 -32.43 -47.66
N LEU A 308 20.37 -33.07 -46.49
CA LEU A 308 20.82 -34.41 -46.11
C LEU A 308 22.29 -34.59 -45.68
N TYR A 309 22.46 -34.98 -44.41
CA TYR A 309 22.97 -36.33 -44.12
C TYR A 309 22.32 -36.90 -42.85
N LEU A 310 21.81 -38.13 -43.01
CA LEU A 310 21.20 -39.06 -42.03
C LEU A 310 22.30 -39.63 -41.09
N GLY A 311 22.05 -40.27 -39.94
CA GLY A 311 20.82 -40.74 -39.31
C GLY A 311 21.08 -41.64 -38.09
N PHE A 312 19.98 -42.16 -37.55
CA PHE A 312 19.78 -43.41 -36.78
C PHE A 312 20.67 -43.77 -35.57
N SER A 313 20.06 -43.84 -34.38
CA SER A 313 19.72 -45.13 -33.72
C SER A 313 19.03 -44.94 -32.35
N ARG A 314 17.88 -45.62 -32.17
CA ARG A 314 17.29 -46.06 -30.88
C ARG A 314 17.22 -47.60 -30.97
N PRO A 315 17.44 -48.34 -29.87
CA PRO A 315 16.28 -48.82 -29.10
C PRO A 315 16.48 -48.91 -27.57
N GLN A 316 15.34 -48.99 -26.85
CA GLN A 316 15.12 -49.39 -25.44
C GLN A 316 15.01 -50.95 -25.36
N PRO A 317 14.72 -51.68 -24.23
CA PRO A 317 14.34 -51.30 -22.84
C PRO A 317 14.92 -52.22 -21.71
N HIS A 318 14.32 -52.12 -20.49
CA HIS A 318 14.40 -52.97 -19.27
C HIS A 318 15.45 -52.54 -18.22
N ALA A 319 15.25 -52.58 -16.89
CA ALA A 319 14.16 -52.97 -15.99
C ALA A 319 14.44 -52.36 -14.58
N GLN A 320 13.44 -52.34 -13.70
CA GLN A 320 13.54 -51.99 -12.27
C GLN A 320 14.36 -53.02 -11.47
N VAL A 321 14.90 -52.64 -10.30
CA VAL A 321 14.76 -53.34 -8.99
C VAL A 321 15.52 -52.60 -7.84
N GLU A 322 14.77 -52.36 -6.76
CA GLU A 322 15.07 -52.32 -5.29
C GLU A 322 15.95 -51.28 -4.54
N LYS A 323 15.24 -50.52 -3.69
CA LYS A 323 15.36 -50.29 -2.21
C LYS A 323 16.69 -50.53 -1.46
N ALA A 324 17.05 -49.51 -0.64
CA ALA A 324 17.44 -49.63 0.78
C ALA A 324 17.31 -48.24 1.45
N THR A 325 16.30 -47.99 2.30
CA THR A 325 16.39 -47.90 3.78
C THR A 325 17.64 -47.20 4.35
N ASN A 326 17.46 -46.03 4.97
CA ASN A 326 17.71 -45.91 6.41
C ASN A 326 17.11 -44.62 7.01
N ALA A 327 16.47 -44.80 8.15
CA ALA A 327 16.00 -43.76 9.05
C ALA A 327 17.09 -43.42 10.06
N THR A 328 17.22 -42.14 10.40
CA THR A 328 17.64 -41.75 11.75
C THR A 328 17.14 -40.36 12.13
N ASN A 329 16.43 -40.32 13.25
CA ASN A 329 16.11 -39.14 14.05
C ASN A 329 17.38 -38.38 14.46
N ALA A 330 17.38 -37.05 14.36
CA ALA A 330 18.10 -36.20 15.31
C ALA A 330 17.52 -34.77 15.36
N LYS A 331 17.19 -34.35 16.58
CA LYS A 331 16.93 -32.98 17.06
C LYS A 331 17.98 -31.97 16.54
N VAL A 332 17.52 -30.79 16.11
CA VAL A 332 18.34 -29.58 15.90
C VAL A 332 17.50 -28.41 16.45
N SER A 333 17.62 -27.97 17.71
CA SER A 333 18.69 -27.22 18.38
C SER A 333 19.20 -26.00 17.62
N ARG A 334 18.90 -24.82 18.17
CA ARG A 334 19.39 -23.50 17.76
C ARG A 334 20.92 -23.50 17.62
N SER A 335 21.42 -23.02 16.49
CA SER A 335 22.76 -22.45 16.40
C SER A 335 22.85 -21.46 15.24
N THR A 336 23.10 -20.20 15.58
CA THR A 336 23.66 -19.16 14.71
C THR A 336 25.02 -19.60 14.18
N PRO A 337 25.35 -19.41 12.88
CA PRO A 337 26.72 -19.56 12.41
C PRO A 337 27.47 -18.24 12.38
N LYS A 338 28.62 -18.26 13.08
CA LYS A 338 29.72 -17.30 13.03
C LYS A 338 30.45 -17.35 11.68
N ILE A 339 31.01 -16.20 11.34
CA ILE A 339 31.97 -15.94 10.26
C ILE A 339 33.30 -16.67 10.53
N SER A 340 33.87 -17.34 9.52
CA SER A 340 35.25 -17.81 9.51
C SER A 340 35.93 -17.45 8.18
N VAL A 341 37.11 -16.83 8.25
CA VAL A 341 37.92 -16.38 7.10
C VAL A 341 39.28 -17.07 7.13
N ALA A 342 39.73 -17.60 6.00
CA ALA A 342 41.12 -17.77 5.58
C ALA A 342 41.18 -18.02 4.05
N PRO A 343 42.27 -17.66 3.35
CA PRO A 343 42.18 -16.92 2.08
C PRO A 343 42.62 -17.73 0.85
N GLU A 344 42.01 -17.47 -0.32
CA GLU A 344 42.69 -17.27 -1.62
C GLU A 344 41.68 -16.95 -2.76
N ASP A 345 42.17 -16.17 -3.72
CA ASP A 345 41.63 -15.70 -5.01
C ASP A 345 40.69 -14.49 -5.13
N VAL A 346 41.17 -13.51 -5.89
CA VAL A 346 40.54 -12.24 -6.27
C VAL A 346 39.71 -12.47 -7.53
N GLN A 347 38.41 -12.76 -7.39
CA GLN A 347 37.32 -12.45 -8.36
C GLN A 347 35.97 -13.09 -7.95
N ASP A 348 35.47 -12.82 -6.73
CA ASP A 348 34.03 -12.95 -6.46
C ASP A 348 33.68 -12.10 -5.21
N LYS A 349 33.11 -10.91 -5.40
CA LYS A 349 32.69 -10.02 -4.31
C LYS A 349 31.16 -9.99 -4.13
N ASP A 350 30.43 -10.89 -4.76
CA ASP A 350 29.00 -11.01 -4.58
C ASP A 350 28.71 -11.87 -3.34
N ARG A 351 28.09 -11.28 -2.32
CA ARG A 351 27.57 -12.08 -1.20
C ARG A 351 26.26 -12.72 -1.64
N VAL A 352 26.14 -14.04 -1.52
CA VAL A 352 24.86 -14.71 -1.78
C VAL A 352 23.97 -14.61 -0.55
N TYR A 353 22.74 -14.12 -0.75
CA TYR A 353 21.74 -13.93 0.29
C TYR A 353 20.50 -14.77 0.02
N ALA A 354 20.06 -15.56 1.00
CA ALA A 354 18.84 -16.33 0.91
C ALA A 354 17.67 -15.53 1.50
N ILE A 355 16.66 -15.26 0.67
CA ILE A 355 15.47 -14.48 1.01
C ILE A 355 14.76 -15.08 2.22
N ALA A 356 14.59 -14.27 3.27
CA ALA A 356 13.86 -14.61 4.48
C ALA A 356 12.38 -14.18 4.39
N ARG A 357 11.59 -14.60 5.38
CA ARG A 357 10.17 -14.23 5.47
C ARG A 357 10.04 -12.72 5.73
N GLY A 358 9.28 -12.04 4.87
CA GLY A 358 9.07 -10.59 4.94
C GLY A 358 10.12 -9.77 4.16
N ASP A 359 11.08 -10.43 3.51
CA ASP A 359 12.05 -9.73 2.69
C ASP A 359 11.45 -9.25 1.36
N SER A 360 11.76 -8.02 1.00
CA SER A 360 11.61 -7.41 -0.32
C SER A 360 12.98 -6.86 -0.74
N PRO A 361 13.23 -6.56 -2.02
CA PRO A 361 14.49 -5.95 -2.43
C PRO A 361 14.80 -4.66 -1.66
N TRP A 362 13.77 -3.89 -1.29
CA TRP A 362 13.86 -2.69 -0.46
C TRP A 362 14.26 -2.98 0.99
N THR A 363 13.61 -3.94 1.65
CA THR A 363 13.99 -4.27 3.04
C THR A 363 15.37 -4.93 3.11
N ILE A 364 15.76 -5.68 2.07
CA ILE A 364 17.12 -6.23 1.93
C ILE A 364 18.14 -5.11 1.74
N CYS A 365 17.92 -4.18 0.81
CA CYS A 365 18.86 -3.08 0.56
C CYS A 365 19.01 -2.16 1.77
N ARG A 366 17.90 -1.82 2.43
CA ARG A 366 17.92 -1.08 3.71
C ARG A 366 18.78 -1.79 4.75
N ARG A 367 18.58 -3.10 4.93
CA ARG A 367 19.28 -3.89 5.95
C ARG A 367 20.76 -4.09 5.63
N VAL A 368 21.13 -4.24 4.37
CA VAL A 368 22.50 -4.63 3.96
C VAL A 368 23.36 -3.42 3.59
N TYR A 369 22.79 -2.44 2.89
CA TYR A 369 23.49 -1.27 2.37
C TYR A 369 23.16 0.03 3.13
N GLY A 370 22.19 -0.02 4.05
CA GLY A 370 21.70 1.15 4.77
C GLY A 370 20.81 2.07 3.92
N ASP A 371 20.44 1.63 2.71
CA ASP A 371 19.91 2.50 1.66
C ASP A 371 18.87 1.71 0.86
N ALA A 372 17.61 2.15 0.93
CA ALA A 372 16.50 1.45 0.27
C ALA A 372 16.39 1.82 -1.22
N GLU A 373 16.98 2.93 -1.67
CA GLU A 373 16.90 3.39 -3.06
C GLU A 373 17.64 2.45 -4.02
N LEU A 374 18.67 1.78 -3.50
CA LEU A 374 19.42 0.75 -4.23
C LEU A 374 18.61 -0.50 -4.57
N ALA A 375 17.38 -0.65 -4.07
CA ALA A 375 16.52 -1.80 -4.37
C ALA A 375 16.34 -2.02 -5.86
N GLN A 376 16.14 -0.94 -6.62
CA GLN A 376 15.90 -1.03 -8.04
C GLN A 376 17.16 -1.43 -8.83
N ALA A 377 18.34 -0.93 -8.40
CA ALA A 377 19.64 -1.36 -8.91
C ALA A 377 19.91 -2.83 -8.55
N LEU A 378 19.53 -3.28 -7.35
CA LEU A 378 19.69 -4.67 -6.92
C LEU A 378 18.79 -5.63 -7.71
N ILE A 379 17.55 -5.23 -8.02
CA ILE A 379 16.62 -5.97 -8.90
C ILE A 379 17.23 -6.16 -10.28
N GLU A 380 17.79 -5.09 -10.84
CA GLU A 380 18.42 -5.11 -12.15
C GLU A 380 19.69 -5.97 -12.17
N TYR A 381 20.55 -5.80 -11.18
CA TYR A 381 21.75 -6.60 -10.99
C TYR A 381 21.44 -8.11 -10.95
N ASN A 382 20.38 -8.49 -10.23
CA ASN A 382 19.94 -9.88 -10.11
C ASN A 382 19.03 -10.37 -11.25
N ARG A 383 18.74 -9.50 -12.23
CA ARG A 383 17.84 -9.79 -13.36
C ARG A 383 16.48 -10.33 -12.90
N MET A 384 15.96 -9.81 -11.79
CA MET A 384 14.70 -10.26 -11.19
C MET A 384 13.52 -9.76 -12.01
N ARG A 385 12.88 -10.67 -12.76
CA ARG A 385 11.71 -10.35 -13.61
C ARG A 385 10.44 -10.09 -12.80
N ASP A 386 10.28 -10.78 -11.67
CA ASP A 386 9.16 -10.61 -10.75
C ASP A 386 9.69 -10.50 -9.33
N HIS A 387 9.90 -9.26 -8.89
CA HIS A 387 10.42 -8.90 -7.57
C HIS A 387 9.32 -8.79 -6.51
N THR A 388 8.05 -8.96 -6.91
CA THR A 388 6.88 -8.93 -6.01
C THR A 388 6.53 -10.31 -5.46
N ARG A 389 7.09 -11.38 -6.04
CA ARG A 389 6.88 -12.79 -5.64
C ARG A 389 8.18 -13.50 -5.26
N LEU A 390 8.93 -12.89 -4.35
CA LEU A 390 10.13 -13.51 -3.80
C LEU A 390 9.80 -14.80 -3.04
N GLN A 391 10.51 -15.89 -3.33
CA GLN A 391 10.32 -17.18 -2.66
C GLN A 391 11.23 -17.29 -1.43
N LEU A 392 10.71 -17.85 -0.34
CA LEU A 392 11.53 -18.12 0.85
C LEU A 392 12.69 -19.05 0.51
N GLY A 393 13.90 -18.64 0.85
CA GLY A 393 15.14 -19.36 0.54
C GLY A 393 15.67 -19.13 -0.88
N GLN A 394 14.99 -18.34 -1.72
CA GLN A 394 15.53 -17.92 -3.02
C GLN A 394 16.84 -17.16 -2.81
N GLN A 395 17.87 -17.54 -3.55
CA GLN A 395 19.18 -16.90 -3.46
C GLN A 395 19.29 -15.73 -4.43
N ILE A 396 19.69 -14.58 -3.92
CA ILE A 396 20.06 -13.39 -4.69
C ILE A 396 21.50 -13.03 -4.40
N LYS A 397 22.13 -12.35 -5.35
CA LYS A 397 23.48 -11.80 -5.23
C LYS A 397 23.42 -10.39 -4.68
N LEU A 398 24.27 -10.11 -3.69
CA LEU A 398 24.45 -8.80 -3.09
C LEU A 398 25.88 -8.32 -3.43
N PRO A 399 26.05 -7.51 -4.49
CA PRO A 399 27.35 -6.95 -4.84
C PRO A 399 27.78 -5.87 -3.84
N PRO A 400 29.02 -5.36 -3.90
CA PRO A 400 29.43 -4.17 -3.15
C PRO A 400 28.54 -2.96 -3.45
N LYS A 401 28.36 -2.07 -2.47
CA LYS A 401 27.44 -0.91 -2.58
C LYS A 401 27.78 -0.06 -3.81
N GLU A 402 29.06 0.12 -4.10
CA GLU A 402 29.57 0.94 -5.20
C GLU A 402 29.13 0.44 -6.58
N VAL A 403 28.86 -0.87 -6.71
CA VAL A 403 28.35 -1.47 -7.95
C VAL A 403 26.88 -1.10 -8.16
N LEU A 404 26.09 -1.10 -7.07
CA LEU A 404 24.69 -0.70 -7.13
C LEU A 404 24.55 0.82 -7.34
N ASP A 405 25.40 1.62 -6.70
CA ASP A 405 25.45 3.06 -6.91
C ASP A 405 25.77 3.40 -8.38
N GLY A 406 26.68 2.64 -9.02
CA GLY A 406 26.97 2.79 -10.45
C GLY A 406 25.74 2.54 -11.33
N ILE A 407 25.00 1.46 -11.06
CA ILE A 407 23.77 1.11 -11.80
C ILE A 407 22.66 2.15 -11.54
N ALA A 408 22.56 2.65 -10.32
CA ALA A 408 21.57 3.67 -9.95
C ALA A 408 21.84 5.01 -10.65
N ASN A 409 23.11 5.40 -10.79
CA ASN A 409 23.54 6.66 -11.41
C ASN A 409 23.54 6.66 -12.96
N GLU A 410 23.41 5.51 -13.60
CA GLU A 410 23.24 5.39 -15.06
C GLU A 410 21.79 5.68 -15.54
N ARG A 411 20.89 5.99 -14.61
CA ARG A 411 19.49 6.38 -14.85
C ARG A 411 19.31 7.88 -14.65
#